data_AF-A0A2N3DNF0-F1
#
_entry.id   AF-A0A2N3DNF0-F1
#
_cell.length_a   1.000
_cell.length_b   1.000
_cell.length_c   1.000
_cell.angle_alpha   90.00
_cell.angle_beta   90.00
_cell.angle_gamma   90.00
#
_symmetry.space_group_name_H-M   'P 1'
#
loop_
_entity.id
_entity.type
_entity.pdbx_description
1 polymer ?
#
loop_
_entity_poly.entity_id
_entity_poly.type
_entity_poly.pdbx_seq_one_letter_code
_entity_poly.pdbx_strand_id
1 'polypeptide(L)'
;MDDLNVIDQFMQAFIAYIDSGFGLLGGDVGFLTTILIGIDITLAGLFWALGGEDDVIGKFLKKILYVGVFALIINSFPTLTDIIFRSFAGLGLTAGGSAITAQDLLLPGRLAGTGFEAAWPLLEQAKELVGPIDFFNNFVEIAVLVIAWIIVIAAFFILAIQLFITILEFKLTSLAGFVLVPFALWNRTSFLAERVLGNVVSSGIKVMVLAVIVGIGSNYFADFTSAIAGDEVSIEQAVSLMLASLALFGLAIFGPGIASGLVAGAPQLGAG
;
A
#
# COMPACT_ATOMS: atom_id res chain seq x y z
N MET A 1 -14.47 -22.60 -4.06
CA MET A 1 -13.78 -21.37 -4.51
C MET A 1 -14.24 -20.12 -3.73
N ASP A 2 -15.03 -20.24 -2.64
CA ASP A 2 -15.63 -19.08 -1.94
C ASP A 2 -14.88 -18.55 -0.70
N ASP A 3 -13.83 -19.21 -0.21
CA ASP A 3 -13.22 -18.87 1.10
C ASP A 3 -11.96 -18.00 1.06
N LEU A 4 -11.35 -17.75 -0.10
CA LEU A 4 -10.16 -16.88 -0.21
C LEU A 4 -10.50 -15.37 -0.23
N ASN A 5 -11.78 -15.02 -0.41
CA ASN A 5 -12.25 -13.62 -0.43
C ASN A 5 -12.45 -13.02 0.97
N VAL A 6 -12.14 -13.75 2.06
CA VAL A 6 -12.27 -13.23 3.42
C VAL A 6 -11.38 -12.01 3.63
N ILE A 7 -10.16 -12.01 3.09
CA ILE A 7 -9.26 -10.84 3.20
C ILE A 7 -9.83 -9.65 2.43
N ASP A 8 -10.46 -9.88 1.28
CA ASP A 8 -11.07 -8.81 0.48
C ASP A 8 -12.29 -8.20 1.19
N GLN A 9 -13.16 -9.03 1.77
CA GLN A 9 -14.28 -8.57 2.59
C GLN A 9 -13.80 -7.78 3.80
N PHE A 10 -12.77 -8.30 4.48
CA PHE A 10 -12.17 -7.62 5.62
C PHE A 10 -11.60 -6.27 5.20
N MET A 11 -10.87 -6.21 4.09
CA MET A 11 -10.29 -4.96 3.61
C MET A 11 -11.35 -3.95 3.18
N GLN A 12 -12.42 -4.37 2.51
CA GLN A 12 -13.55 -3.50 2.18
C GLN A 12 -14.20 -2.94 3.45
N ALA A 13 -14.37 -3.76 4.50
CA ALA A 13 -14.88 -3.29 5.78
C ALA A 13 -13.97 -2.23 6.40
N PHE A 14 -12.65 -2.46 6.46
CA PHE A 14 -11.70 -1.47 6.99
C PHE A 14 -11.70 -0.17 6.19
N ILE A 15 -11.68 -0.26 4.86
CA ILE A 15 -11.72 0.92 3.99
C ILE A 15 -13.01 1.70 4.24
N ALA A 16 -14.17 1.03 4.31
CA ALA A 16 -15.44 1.69 4.59
C ALA A 16 -15.45 2.40 5.95
N TYR A 17 -14.93 1.77 7.00
CA TYR A 17 -14.83 2.40 8.32
C TYR A 17 -13.86 3.59 8.32
N ILE A 18 -12.69 3.49 7.68
CA ILE A 18 -11.73 4.59 7.59
C ILE A 18 -12.30 5.75 6.77
N ASP A 19 -12.91 5.45 5.62
CA ASP A 19 -13.50 6.46 4.75
C ASP A 19 -14.68 7.18 5.46
N SER A 20 -15.48 6.45 6.25
CA SER A 20 -16.50 7.06 7.11
C SER A 20 -15.90 7.97 8.19
N GLY A 21 -14.70 7.66 8.66
CA GLY A 21 -13.97 8.45 9.64
C GLY A 21 -13.72 9.89 9.20
N PHE A 22 -13.45 10.14 7.91
CA PHE A 22 -13.29 11.51 7.40
C PHE A 22 -14.60 12.31 7.51
N GLY A 23 -15.74 11.68 7.26
CA GLY A 23 -17.05 12.32 7.41
C GLY A 23 -17.40 12.59 8.88
N LEU A 24 -17.12 11.62 9.76
CA LEU A 24 -17.39 11.74 11.20
C LEU A 24 -16.52 12.82 11.86
N LEU A 25 -15.24 12.88 11.50
CA LEU A 25 -14.29 13.84 12.08
C LEU A 25 -14.32 15.22 11.39
N GLY A 26 -14.99 15.34 10.24
CA GLY A 26 -14.97 16.57 9.44
C GLY A 26 -15.48 17.81 10.18
N GLY A 27 -16.49 17.64 11.04
CA GLY A 27 -17.00 18.72 11.88
C GLY A 27 -15.97 19.23 12.89
N ASP A 28 -15.31 18.32 13.61
CA ASP A 28 -14.30 18.65 14.62
C ASP A 28 -13.05 19.27 13.99
N VAL A 29 -12.60 18.72 12.85
CA VAL A 29 -11.47 19.26 12.06
C VAL A 29 -11.79 20.65 11.53
N GLY A 30 -13.02 20.88 11.04
CA GLY A 30 -13.47 22.19 10.59
C GLY A 30 -13.55 23.22 11.72
N PHE A 31 -14.03 22.82 12.89
CA PHE A 31 -14.04 23.65 14.09
C PHE A 31 -12.62 24.05 14.52
N LEU A 32 -11.72 23.07 14.63
CA LEU A 32 -10.31 23.30 14.97
C LEU A 32 -9.65 24.25 13.97
N THR A 33 -9.89 24.02 12.68
CA THR A 33 -9.37 24.87 11.59
C THR A 33 -9.86 26.30 11.73
N THR A 34 -11.16 26.50 11.96
CA THR A 34 -11.77 27.83 12.14
C THR A 34 -11.14 28.57 13.32
N ILE A 35 -10.95 27.89 14.45
CA ILE A 35 -10.29 28.48 15.63
C ILE A 35 -8.85 28.86 15.30
N LEU A 36 -8.06 27.95 14.71
CA LEU A 36 -6.66 28.21 14.39
C LEU A 36 -6.51 29.39 13.42
N ILE A 37 -7.35 29.47 12.39
CA ILE A 37 -7.41 30.62 11.48
C ILE A 37 -7.74 31.90 12.26
N GLY A 38 -8.75 31.86 13.14
CA GLY A 38 -9.17 33.01 13.93
C GLY A 38 -8.06 33.56 14.81
N ILE A 39 -7.34 32.68 15.53
CA ILE A 39 -6.21 33.08 16.38
C ILE A 39 -5.09 33.67 15.52
N ASP A 40 -4.76 33.01 14.42
CA ASP A 40 -3.66 33.40 13.52
C ASP A 40 -3.91 34.76 12.84
N ILE A 41 -5.12 35.01 12.35
CA ILE A 41 -5.52 36.31 11.77
C ILE A 41 -5.59 37.39 12.86
N THR A 42 -6.10 37.08 14.05
CA THR A 42 -6.20 38.05 15.16
C THR A 42 -4.81 38.52 15.60
N LEU A 43 -3.85 37.60 15.74
CA LEU A 43 -2.48 37.96 16.07
C LEU A 43 -1.81 38.78 14.96
N ALA A 44 -1.96 38.38 13.70
CA ALA A 44 -1.45 39.16 12.57
C ALA A 44 -2.00 40.60 12.57
N GLY A 45 -3.32 40.75 12.80
CA GLY A 45 -3.97 42.04 12.93
C GLY A 45 -3.43 42.89 14.08
N LEU A 46 -3.20 42.29 15.26
CA LEU A 46 -2.60 42.98 16.40
C LEU A 46 -1.17 43.47 16.10
N PHE A 47 -0.34 42.64 15.45
CA PHE A 47 1.02 43.02 15.08
C PHE A 47 1.05 44.16 14.05
N TRP A 48 0.13 44.16 13.07
CA TRP A 48 0.00 45.26 12.13
C TRP A 48 -0.50 46.55 12.79
N ALA A 49 -1.47 46.44 13.70
CA ALA A 49 -2.03 47.59 14.42
C ALA A 49 -1.02 48.28 15.36
N LEU A 50 -0.03 47.55 15.88
CA LEU A 50 1.03 48.09 16.74
C LEU A 50 2.12 48.87 15.97
N GLY A 51 1.92 49.13 14.68
CA GLY A 51 2.78 50.03 13.88
C GLY A 51 4.03 49.37 13.30
N GLY A 52 4.03 48.05 13.14
CA GLY A 52 5.26 47.29 12.88
C GLY A 52 5.75 47.20 11.43
N GLU A 53 4.94 47.48 10.40
CA GLU A 53 5.29 47.07 9.03
C GLU A 53 4.78 47.99 7.91
N ASP A 54 5.70 48.44 7.04
CA ASP A 54 5.38 48.93 5.70
C ASP A 54 4.96 47.72 4.83
N ASP A 55 3.85 47.82 4.10
CA ASP A 55 3.20 46.75 3.29
C ASP A 55 2.25 45.75 4.02
N VAL A 56 1.26 46.30 4.73
CA VAL A 56 0.16 45.52 5.34
C VAL A 56 -0.69 44.80 4.28
N ILE A 57 -0.94 45.42 3.13
CA ILE A 57 -1.82 44.86 2.08
C ILE A 57 -1.18 43.62 1.46
N GLY A 58 0.11 43.66 1.08
CA GLY A 58 0.80 42.51 0.51
C GLY A 58 0.85 41.32 1.47
N LYS A 59 1.11 41.58 2.76
CA LYS A 59 1.14 40.54 3.80
C LYS A 59 -0.23 39.94 4.08
N PHE A 60 -1.28 40.77 4.09
CA PHE A 60 -2.65 40.30 4.24
C PHE A 60 -3.06 39.39 3.08
N LEU A 61 -2.75 39.78 1.84
CA LEU A 61 -3.05 38.97 0.66
C LEU A 61 -2.32 37.63 0.68
N LYS A 62 -1.03 37.63 1.04
CA LYS A 62 -0.26 36.39 1.25
C LYS A 62 -0.90 35.49 2.31
N LYS A 63 -1.41 36.08 3.39
CA LYS A 63 -2.06 35.35 4.47
C LYS A 63 -3.39 34.73 4.06
N ILE A 64 -4.22 35.47 3.33
CA ILE A 64 -5.47 34.95 2.75
C ILE A 64 -5.18 33.79 1.81
N LEU A 65 -4.21 33.93 0.90
CA LEU A 65 -3.86 32.86 -0.04
C LEU A 65 -3.37 31.61 0.70
N TYR A 66 -2.51 31.79 1.72
CA TYR A 66 -2.02 30.69 2.53
C TYR A 66 -3.17 29.94 3.23
N VAL A 67 -4.02 30.67 3.97
CA VAL A 67 -5.18 30.08 4.66
C VAL A 67 -6.15 29.45 3.66
N GLY A 68 -6.40 30.09 2.52
CA GLY A 68 -7.30 29.61 1.47
C GLY A 68 -6.82 28.28 0.84
N VAL A 69 -5.52 28.15 0.59
CA VAL A 69 -4.93 26.88 0.11
C VAL A 69 -5.07 25.78 1.16
N PHE A 70 -4.80 26.06 2.43
CA PHE A 70 -4.98 25.06 3.49
C PHE A 70 -6.45 24.68 3.69
N ALA A 71 -7.37 25.64 3.62
CA ALA A 71 -8.80 25.36 3.65
C ALA A 71 -9.23 24.48 2.47
N LEU A 72 -8.71 24.72 1.26
CA LEU A 72 -8.96 23.87 0.10
C LEU A 72 -8.43 22.44 0.32
N ILE A 73 -7.20 22.31 0.84
CA ILE A 73 -6.56 21.02 1.13
C ILE A 73 -7.38 20.25 2.17
N ILE A 74 -7.79 20.88 3.26
CA ILE A 74 -8.57 20.23 4.33
C ILE A 74 -9.93 19.79 3.81
N ASN A 75 -10.64 20.65 3.07
CA ASN A 75 -11.97 20.32 2.53
C ASN A 75 -11.90 19.21 1.45
N SER A 76 -10.80 19.14 0.70
CA SER A 76 -10.60 18.14 -0.36
C SER A 76 -9.72 16.99 0.09
N PHE A 77 -9.41 16.88 1.39
CA PHE A 77 -8.39 15.98 1.90
C PHE A 77 -8.65 14.50 1.56
N PRO A 78 -9.87 13.96 1.73
CA PRO A 78 -10.16 12.58 1.35
C PRO A 78 -9.88 12.34 -0.14
N THR A 79 -10.33 13.24 -1.01
CA THR A 79 -10.10 13.18 -2.46
C THR A 79 -8.62 13.25 -2.81
N LEU A 80 -7.86 14.14 -2.17
CA LEU A 80 -6.42 14.27 -2.39
C LEU A 80 -5.68 12.98 -2.01
N THR A 81 -6.02 12.37 -0.87
CA THR A 81 -5.41 11.11 -0.44
C THR A 81 -5.75 9.95 -1.36
N ASP A 82 -6.98 9.88 -1.88
CA ASP A 82 -7.37 8.86 -2.87
C ASP A 82 -6.62 9.03 -4.19
N ILE A 83 -6.45 10.27 -4.67
CA ILE A 83 -5.64 10.57 -5.87
C ILE A 83 -4.18 10.13 -5.65
N ILE A 84 -3.60 10.44 -4.49
CA ILE A 84 -2.23 10.04 -4.14
C ILE A 84 -2.10 8.52 -4.17
N PHE A 85 -3.03 7.80 -3.54
CA PHE A 85 -3.06 6.34 -3.53
C PHE A 85 -3.10 5.77 -4.94
N ARG A 86 -4.09 6.19 -5.74
CA ARG A 86 -4.27 5.70 -7.12
C ARG A 86 -3.06 6.01 -7.99
N SER A 87 -2.44 7.18 -7.80
CA SER A 87 -1.26 7.58 -8.56
C SER A 87 -0.07 6.69 -8.22
N PHE A 88 0.24 6.47 -6.95
CA PHE A 88 1.34 5.60 -6.54
C PHE A 88 1.11 4.14 -6.93
N ALA A 89 -0.09 3.61 -6.69
CA ALA A 89 -0.47 2.27 -7.12
C ALA A 89 -0.36 2.12 -8.65
N GLY A 90 -0.90 3.07 -9.40
CA GLY A 90 -0.87 3.06 -10.87
C GLY A 90 0.55 3.19 -11.44
N LEU A 91 1.37 4.08 -10.90
CA LEU A 91 2.79 4.21 -11.27
C LEU A 91 3.54 2.91 -11.01
N GLY A 92 3.31 2.27 -9.85
CA GLY A 92 3.94 1.01 -9.50
C GLY A 92 3.55 -0.11 -10.46
N LEU A 93 2.26 -0.26 -10.77
CA LEU A 93 1.76 -1.26 -11.73
C LEU A 93 2.29 -1.02 -13.15
N THR A 94 2.35 0.25 -13.58
CA THR A 94 2.88 0.62 -14.90
C THR A 94 4.37 0.26 -14.99
N ALA A 95 5.15 0.55 -13.94
CA ALA A 95 6.55 0.18 -13.89
C ALA A 95 6.77 -1.34 -13.78
N GLY A 96 5.86 -2.06 -13.11
CA GLY A 96 5.85 -3.52 -13.04
C GLY A 96 5.37 -4.21 -14.34
N GLY A 97 4.86 -3.45 -15.31
CA GLY A 97 4.41 -3.95 -16.60
C GLY A 97 3.17 -4.84 -16.54
N SER A 98 2.32 -4.69 -15.53
CA SER A 98 1.17 -5.58 -15.30
C SER A 98 -0.10 -5.11 -16.01
N ALA A 99 -0.95 -6.06 -16.39
CA ALA A 99 -2.32 -5.80 -16.85
C ALA A 99 -3.32 -5.56 -15.69
N ILE A 100 -2.86 -5.71 -14.44
CA ILE A 100 -3.65 -5.50 -13.22
C ILE A 100 -3.87 -4.01 -12.99
N THR A 101 -5.07 -3.62 -12.54
CA THR A 101 -5.39 -2.21 -12.25
C THR A 101 -5.12 -1.84 -10.79
N ALA A 102 -5.02 -0.54 -10.48
CA ALA A 102 -4.89 -0.06 -9.10
C ALA A 102 -6.08 -0.48 -8.21
N GLN A 103 -7.25 -0.73 -8.81
CA GLN A 103 -8.43 -1.23 -8.12
C GLN A 103 -8.29 -2.70 -7.72
N ASP A 104 -7.55 -3.50 -8.50
CA ASP A 104 -7.29 -4.91 -8.20
C ASP A 104 -6.22 -5.08 -7.11
N LEU A 105 -5.33 -4.10 -6.93
CA LEU A 105 -4.49 -4.04 -5.73
C LEU A 105 -5.34 -3.86 -4.48
N LEU A 106 -6.53 -3.29 -4.57
CA LEU A 106 -7.48 -3.31 -3.45
C LEU A 106 -8.21 -4.65 -3.33
N LEU A 107 -7.64 -5.75 -3.82
CA LEU A 107 -8.18 -7.10 -3.66
C LEU A 107 -7.02 -8.10 -3.39
N PRO A 108 -6.36 -8.01 -2.21
CA PRO A 108 -5.28 -8.94 -1.82
C PRO A 108 -5.66 -10.42 -1.93
N GLY A 109 -6.94 -10.77 -1.74
CA GLY A 109 -7.47 -12.12 -1.90
C GLY A 109 -7.31 -12.64 -3.32
N ARG A 110 -7.45 -11.77 -4.34
CA ARG A 110 -7.16 -12.15 -5.74
C ARG A 110 -5.70 -12.53 -5.93
N LEU A 111 -4.78 -11.84 -5.28
CA LEU A 111 -3.36 -12.19 -5.34
C LEU A 111 -3.08 -13.54 -4.68
N ALA A 112 -3.67 -13.83 -3.52
CA ALA A 112 -3.60 -15.15 -2.90
C ALA A 112 -4.20 -16.24 -3.81
N GLY A 113 -5.31 -15.94 -4.49
CA GLY A 113 -5.93 -16.81 -5.50
C GLY A 113 -5.00 -17.11 -6.67
N THR A 114 -4.32 -16.10 -7.22
CA THR A 114 -3.35 -16.31 -8.32
C THR A 114 -2.19 -17.23 -7.91
N GLY A 115 -1.73 -17.14 -6.65
CA GLY A 115 -0.71 -18.06 -6.14
C GLY A 115 -1.19 -19.50 -6.01
N PHE A 116 -2.45 -19.68 -5.61
CA PHE A 116 -3.08 -21.00 -5.55
C PHE A 116 -3.25 -21.61 -6.94
N GLU A 117 -3.75 -20.83 -7.91
CA GLU A 117 -3.90 -21.26 -9.30
C GLU A 117 -2.55 -21.60 -9.95
N ALA A 118 -1.52 -20.78 -9.71
CA ALA A 118 -0.17 -21.03 -10.23
C ALA A 118 0.48 -22.28 -9.63
N ALA A 119 0.18 -22.61 -8.38
CA ALA A 119 0.71 -23.81 -7.72
C ALA A 119 -0.10 -25.07 -8.06
N TRP A 120 -1.35 -24.96 -8.50
CA TRP A 120 -2.26 -26.09 -8.73
C TRP A 120 -1.67 -27.22 -9.60
N PRO A 121 -0.97 -26.94 -10.72
CA PRO A 121 -0.37 -27.99 -11.55
C PRO A 121 0.63 -28.88 -10.79
N LEU A 122 1.32 -28.35 -9.78
CA LEU A 122 2.26 -29.13 -8.95
C LEU A 122 1.53 -30.26 -8.20
N LEU A 123 0.33 -29.96 -7.69
CA LEU A 123 -0.49 -30.91 -6.95
C LEU A 123 -1.12 -31.96 -7.88
N GLU A 124 -1.52 -31.55 -9.08
CA GLU A 124 -2.07 -32.45 -10.10
C GLU A 124 -1.03 -33.47 -10.57
N GLN A 125 0.19 -33.01 -10.89
CA GLN A 125 1.32 -33.89 -11.22
C GLN A 125 1.65 -34.85 -10.07
N ALA A 126 1.70 -34.34 -8.83
CA ALA A 126 1.95 -35.18 -7.67
C ALA A 126 0.87 -36.27 -7.51
N LYS A 127 -0.39 -35.98 -7.83
CA LYS A 127 -1.51 -36.92 -7.75
C LYS A 127 -1.44 -37.99 -8.83
N GLU A 128 -1.02 -37.66 -10.05
CA GLU A 128 -0.86 -38.63 -11.14
C GLU A 128 0.24 -39.65 -10.85
N LEU A 129 1.29 -39.23 -10.15
CA LEU A 129 2.40 -40.10 -9.73
C LEU A 129 2.05 -41.00 -8.52
N VAL A 130 0.90 -40.81 -7.88
CA VAL A 130 0.42 -41.64 -6.76
C VAL A 130 -0.31 -42.88 -7.30
N GLY A 131 0.47 -43.91 -7.66
CA GLY A 131 0.01 -45.26 -7.97
C GLY A 131 0.32 -46.27 -6.85
N PRO A 132 -0.36 -47.45 -6.78
CA PRO A 132 -0.13 -48.45 -5.73
C PRO A 132 1.32 -48.95 -5.62
N ILE A 133 2.04 -48.95 -6.75
CA ILE A 133 3.46 -49.33 -6.86
C ILE A 133 4.31 -48.10 -7.21
N ASP A 134 3.82 -47.24 -8.12
CA ASP A 134 4.55 -46.06 -8.62
C ASP A 134 4.81 -44.98 -7.55
N PHE A 135 4.01 -44.94 -6.48
CA PHE A 135 4.27 -44.08 -5.33
C PHE A 135 5.67 -44.32 -4.72
N PHE A 136 6.11 -45.59 -4.64
CA PHE A 136 7.40 -45.91 -4.05
C PHE A 136 8.57 -45.63 -5.02
N ASN A 137 8.32 -45.64 -6.33
CA ASN A 137 9.32 -45.31 -7.35
C ASN A 137 9.53 -43.80 -7.46
N ASN A 138 8.45 -43.02 -7.35
CA ASN A 138 8.46 -41.57 -7.53
C ASN A 138 8.32 -40.80 -6.21
N PHE A 139 8.57 -41.45 -5.06
CA PHE A 139 8.36 -40.87 -3.74
C PHE A 139 9.08 -39.53 -3.56
N VAL A 140 10.33 -39.43 -4.03
CA VAL A 140 11.14 -38.20 -3.93
C VAL A 140 10.54 -37.07 -4.76
N GLU A 141 10.09 -37.38 -5.98
CA GLU A 141 9.47 -36.41 -6.88
C GLU A 141 8.16 -35.87 -6.31
N ILE A 142 7.27 -36.76 -5.86
CA ILE A 142 6.02 -36.41 -5.19
C ILE A 142 6.30 -35.51 -3.97
N ALA A 143 7.28 -35.87 -3.15
CA ALA A 143 7.64 -35.09 -1.97
C ALA A 143 8.10 -33.68 -2.35
N VAL A 144 8.94 -33.52 -3.38
CA VAL A 144 9.41 -32.20 -3.83
C VAL A 144 8.27 -31.36 -4.41
N LEU A 145 7.40 -31.94 -5.24
CA LEU A 145 6.24 -31.25 -5.80
C LEU A 145 5.29 -30.73 -4.72
N VAL A 146 5.00 -31.55 -3.71
CA VAL A 146 4.13 -31.15 -2.59
C VAL A 146 4.79 -30.08 -1.71
N ILE A 147 6.09 -30.19 -1.44
CA ILE A 147 6.82 -29.15 -0.68
C ILE A 147 6.83 -27.82 -1.43
N ALA A 148 7.12 -27.86 -2.74
CA ALA A 148 7.07 -26.67 -3.58
C ALA A 148 5.68 -26.03 -3.57
N TRP A 149 4.62 -26.84 -3.71
CA TRP A 149 3.23 -26.39 -3.63
C TRP A 149 2.91 -25.66 -2.31
N ILE A 150 3.29 -26.23 -1.17
CA ILE A 150 3.07 -25.61 0.15
C ILE A 150 3.80 -24.26 0.24
N ILE A 151 5.07 -24.22 -0.17
CA ILE A 151 5.92 -23.03 -0.06
C ILE A 151 5.39 -21.91 -0.96
N VAL A 152 5.00 -22.22 -2.20
CA VAL A 152 4.43 -21.24 -3.14
C VAL A 152 3.17 -20.63 -2.55
N ILE A 153 2.22 -21.45 -2.07
CA ILE A 153 1.00 -20.94 -1.43
C ILE A 153 1.32 -20.06 -0.22
N ALA A 154 2.22 -20.51 0.67
CA ALA A 154 2.61 -19.75 1.85
C ALA A 154 3.21 -18.38 1.48
N ALA A 155 4.08 -18.33 0.47
CA ALA A 155 4.69 -17.10 -0.01
C ALA A 155 3.65 -16.08 -0.49
N PHE A 156 2.68 -16.52 -1.30
CA PHE A 156 1.61 -15.65 -1.80
C PHE A 156 0.63 -15.21 -0.72
N PHE A 157 0.31 -16.07 0.24
CA PHE A 157 -0.51 -15.71 1.39
C PHE A 157 0.13 -14.57 2.18
N ILE A 158 1.43 -14.66 2.45
CA ILE A 158 2.12 -13.60 3.17
C ILE A 158 2.21 -12.32 2.32
N LEU A 159 2.40 -12.44 0.99
CA LEU A 159 2.36 -11.31 0.08
C LEU A 159 1.00 -10.58 0.14
N ALA A 160 -0.11 -11.32 0.09
CA ALA A 160 -1.46 -10.77 0.20
C ALA A 160 -1.67 -10.03 1.54
N ILE A 161 -1.20 -10.61 2.65
CA ILE A 161 -1.25 -9.97 3.98
C ILE A 161 -0.40 -8.70 4.01
N GLN A 162 0.80 -8.74 3.45
CA GLN A 162 1.69 -7.59 3.40
C GLN A 162 1.08 -6.42 2.60
N LEU A 163 0.41 -6.75 1.50
CA LEU A 163 -0.32 -5.80 0.69
C LEU A 163 -1.52 -5.20 1.44
N PHE A 164 -2.29 -6.05 2.11
CA PHE A 164 -3.36 -5.62 3.00
C PHE A 164 -2.86 -4.63 4.07
N ILE A 165 -1.78 -4.97 4.79
CA ILE A 165 -1.21 -4.12 5.84
C ILE A 165 -0.73 -2.79 5.27
N THR A 166 -0.03 -2.80 4.13
CA THR A 166 0.55 -1.59 3.52
C THR A 166 -0.54 -0.61 3.05
N ILE A 167 -1.64 -1.13 2.48
CA ILE A 167 -2.79 -0.31 2.06
C ILE A 167 -3.50 0.29 3.27
N LEU A 168 -3.72 -0.51 4.33
CA LEU A 168 -4.33 -0.01 5.56
C LEU A 168 -3.44 1.02 6.26
N GLU A 169 -2.12 0.82 6.27
CA GLU A 169 -1.17 1.80 6.80
C GLU A 169 -1.35 3.16 6.12
N PHE A 170 -1.44 3.18 4.78
CA PHE A 170 -1.68 4.41 4.03
C PHE A 170 -3.02 5.07 4.40
N LYS A 171 -4.11 4.28 4.45
CA LYS A 171 -5.46 4.77 4.77
C LYS A 171 -5.55 5.32 6.20
N LEU A 172 -5.01 4.61 7.18
CA LEU A 172 -4.97 5.05 8.59
C LEU A 172 -4.09 6.29 8.77
N THR A 173 -2.92 6.33 8.13
CA THR A 173 -2.02 7.49 8.18
C THR A 173 -2.66 8.71 7.52
N SER A 174 -3.41 8.51 6.43
CA SER A 174 -4.20 9.56 5.80
C SER A 174 -5.27 10.12 6.74
N LEU A 175 -6.03 9.26 7.43
CA LEU A 175 -7.02 9.70 8.41
C LEU A 175 -6.38 10.49 9.57
N ALA A 176 -5.24 10.03 10.10
CA ALA A 176 -4.48 10.78 11.10
C ALA A 176 -3.98 12.13 10.54
N GLY A 177 -3.57 12.15 9.27
CA GLY A 177 -3.20 13.36 8.53
C GLY A 177 -4.32 14.38 8.51
N PHE A 178 -5.54 13.95 8.20
CA PHE A 178 -6.70 14.83 8.18
C PHE A 178 -6.92 15.57 9.50
N VAL A 179 -6.76 14.86 10.63
CA VAL A 179 -6.90 15.46 11.96
C VAL A 179 -5.77 16.44 12.29
N LEU A 180 -4.56 16.20 11.76
CA LEU A 180 -3.36 16.96 12.12
C LEU A 180 -3.01 18.09 11.13
N VAL A 181 -3.55 18.07 9.92
CA VAL A 181 -3.36 19.14 8.91
C VAL A 181 -3.74 20.54 9.40
N PRO A 182 -4.82 20.76 10.18
CA PRO A 182 -5.16 22.09 10.69
C PRO A 182 -4.02 22.76 11.45
N PHE A 183 -3.17 21.99 12.14
CA PHE A 183 -2.02 22.51 12.88
C PHE A 183 -0.93 23.14 11.99
N ALA A 184 -0.98 22.92 10.67
CA ALA A 184 -0.13 23.60 9.70
C ALA A 184 -0.34 25.12 9.69
N LEU A 185 -1.56 25.58 9.98
CA LEU A 185 -1.93 27.00 9.96
C LEU A 185 -1.18 27.84 11.00
N TRP A 186 -0.59 27.18 12.00
CA TRP A 186 0.13 27.84 13.08
C TRP A 186 1.61 27.47 13.06
N ASN A 187 2.47 28.46 12.84
CA ASN A 187 3.91 28.27 12.68
C ASN A 187 4.60 27.48 13.82
N ARG A 188 4.07 27.53 15.05
CA ARG A 188 4.67 26.75 16.17
C ARG A 188 4.26 25.28 16.20
N THR A 189 3.18 24.91 15.51
CA THR A 189 2.66 23.53 15.47
C THR A 189 2.68 22.92 14.07
N SER A 190 3.19 23.65 13.05
CA SER A 190 3.23 23.18 11.67
C SER A 190 4.00 21.87 11.51
N PHE A 191 4.99 21.64 12.37
CA PHE A 191 5.77 20.40 12.41
C PHE A 191 4.90 19.14 12.59
N LEU A 192 3.74 19.23 13.25
CA LEU A 192 2.82 18.10 13.41
C LEU A 192 2.22 17.71 12.06
N ALA A 193 1.73 18.70 11.31
CA ALA A 193 1.17 18.50 9.98
C ALA A 193 2.24 18.05 8.98
N GLU A 194 3.42 18.68 9.00
CA GLU A 194 4.54 18.32 8.12
C GLU A 194 4.97 16.86 8.30
N ARG A 195 5.11 16.39 9.55
CA ARG A 195 5.46 14.99 9.84
C ARG A 195 4.43 14.00 9.32
N VAL A 196 3.14 14.29 9.50
CA VAL A 196 2.09 13.35 9.13
C VAL A 196 1.87 13.36 7.62
N LEU A 197 1.92 14.51 6.96
CA LEU A 197 1.91 14.61 5.51
C LEU A 197 3.10 13.85 4.89
N GLY A 198 4.29 13.98 5.49
CA GLY A 198 5.47 13.19 5.10
C GLY A 198 5.22 11.68 5.23
N ASN A 199 4.55 11.24 6.30
CA ASN A 199 4.19 9.83 6.48
C ASN A 199 3.12 9.34 5.48
N VAL A 200 2.16 10.18 5.10
CA VAL A 200 1.18 9.84 4.02
C VAL A 200 1.92 9.60 2.70
N VAL A 201 2.88 10.46 2.36
CA VAL A 201 3.69 10.27 1.14
C VAL A 201 4.58 9.03 1.26
N SER A 202 5.25 8.82 2.40
CA SER A 202 6.10 7.66 2.65
C SER A 202 5.34 6.33 2.54
N SER A 203 4.16 6.25 3.17
CA SER A 203 3.27 5.09 3.05
C SER A 203 2.73 4.91 1.62
N GLY A 204 2.47 5.99 0.89
CA GLY A 204 2.13 5.93 -0.54
C GLY A 204 3.23 5.32 -1.40
N ILE A 205 4.49 5.64 -1.12
CA ILE A 205 5.65 5.07 -1.81
C ILE A 205 5.82 3.58 -1.46
N LYS A 206 5.51 3.15 -0.23
CA LYS A 206 5.44 1.72 0.12
C LYS A 206 4.45 0.98 -0.78
N VAL A 207 3.25 1.54 -0.97
CA VAL A 207 2.23 0.99 -1.89
C VAL A 207 2.77 0.93 -3.31
N MET A 208 3.44 1.99 -3.79
CA MET A 208 4.05 2.01 -5.13
C MET A 208 5.06 0.88 -5.32
N VAL A 209 6.00 0.71 -4.39
CA VAL A 209 7.03 -0.34 -4.49
C VAL A 209 6.41 -1.74 -4.46
N LEU A 210 5.41 -1.95 -3.59
CA LEU A 210 4.71 -3.22 -3.55
C LEU A 210 3.92 -3.49 -4.84
N ALA A 211 3.31 -2.46 -5.42
CA ALA A 211 2.64 -2.54 -6.71
C ALA A 211 3.61 -2.91 -7.85
N VAL A 212 4.86 -2.42 -7.83
CA VAL A 212 5.91 -2.87 -8.77
C VAL A 212 6.20 -4.35 -8.59
N ILE A 213 6.43 -4.79 -7.35
CA ILE A 213 6.76 -6.20 -7.03
C ILE A 213 5.64 -7.13 -7.47
N VAL A 214 4.39 -6.78 -7.15
CA VAL A 214 3.20 -7.54 -7.57
C VAL A 214 3.07 -7.54 -9.08
N GLY A 215 3.33 -6.40 -9.74
CA GLY A 215 3.25 -6.31 -11.19
C GLY A 215 4.25 -7.22 -11.89
N ILE A 216 5.52 -7.18 -11.48
CA ILE A 216 6.58 -8.07 -12.00
C ILE A 216 6.23 -9.54 -11.73
N GLY A 217 5.77 -9.84 -10.50
CA GLY A 217 5.36 -11.19 -10.13
C GLY A 217 4.24 -11.72 -11.02
N SER A 218 3.20 -10.92 -11.25
CA SER A 218 2.05 -11.32 -12.07
C SER A 218 2.43 -11.77 -13.48
N ASN A 219 3.38 -11.10 -14.12
CA ASN A 219 3.88 -11.48 -15.44
C ASN A 219 4.63 -12.81 -15.39
N TYR A 220 5.50 -12.99 -14.40
CA TYR A 220 6.28 -14.23 -14.25
C TYR A 220 5.39 -15.47 -14.02
N PHE A 221 4.33 -15.34 -13.21
CA PHE A 221 3.40 -16.44 -12.98
C PHE A 221 2.49 -16.71 -14.17
N ALA A 222 2.11 -15.69 -14.93
CA ALA A 222 1.40 -15.87 -16.20
C ALA A 222 2.27 -16.65 -17.21
N ASP A 223 3.55 -16.30 -17.32
CA ASP A 223 4.49 -17.03 -18.17
C ASP A 223 4.65 -18.48 -17.72
N PHE A 224 4.81 -18.71 -16.40
CA PHE A 224 4.96 -20.06 -15.85
C PHE A 224 3.72 -20.94 -16.06
N THR A 225 2.52 -20.40 -15.79
CA THR A 225 1.26 -21.13 -16.03
C THR A 225 1.05 -21.43 -17.51
N SER A 226 1.47 -20.54 -18.41
CA SER A 226 1.42 -20.78 -19.85
C SER A 226 2.40 -21.86 -20.31
N ALA A 227 3.59 -21.94 -19.71
CA ALA A 227 4.64 -22.89 -20.06
C ALA A 227 4.29 -24.34 -19.64
N ILE A 228 3.39 -24.51 -18.67
CA ILE A 228 3.01 -25.81 -18.11
C ILE A 228 1.69 -26.35 -18.67
N ALA A 229 0.93 -25.54 -19.40
CA ALA A 229 -0.39 -25.90 -19.93
C ALA A 229 -0.41 -27.04 -20.97
N GLY A 230 0.67 -27.79 -21.16
CA GLY A 230 0.75 -28.90 -22.11
C GLY A 230 1.85 -29.95 -21.88
N ASP A 231 2.68 -29.83 -20.84
CA ASP A 231 3.77 -30.77 -20.51
C ASP A 231 3.64 -31.26 -19.05
N GLU A 232 4.14 -32.47 -18.77
CA GLU A 232 4.29 -32.97 -17.39
C GLU A 232 5.21 -32.01 -16.59
N VAL A 233 4.77 -31.61 -15.39
CA VAL A 233 5.51 -30.66 -14.56
C VAL A 233 6.79 -31.31 -14.06
N SER A 234 7.94 -30.79 -14.48
CA SER A 234 9.22 -31.31 -14.00
C SER A 234 9.58 -30.77 -12.62
N ILE A 235 10.41 -31.52 -11.88
CA ILE A 235 11.00 -31.08 -10.59
C ILE A 235 11.69 -29.71 -10.74
N GLU A 236 12.39 -29.49 -11.85
CA GLU A 236 13.13 -28.26 -12.12
C GLU A 236 12.20 -27.07 -12.26
N GLN A 237 11.05 -27.25 -12.92
CA GLN A 237 10.00 -26.23 -13.03
C GLN A 237 9.39 -25.93 -11.67
N ALA A 238 9.07 -26.97 -10.88
CA ALA A 238 8.50 -26.80 -9.54
C ALA A 238 9.44 -26.06 -8.57
N VAL A 239 10.74 -26.42 -8.58
CA VAL A 239 11.75 -25.73 -7.76
C VAL A 239 11.97 -24.29 -8.23
N SER A 240 11.93 -24.04 -9.55
CA SER A 240 12.06 -22.68 -10.10
C SER A 240 10.89 -21.79 -9.68
N LEU A 241 9.66 -22.31 -9.72
CA LEU A 241 8.47 -21.60 -9.22
C LEU A 241 8.56 -21.30 -7.73
N MET A 242 9.02 -22.27 -6.95
CA MET A 242 9.23 -22.12 -5.52
C MET A 242 10.26 -21.02 -5.23
N LEU A 243 11.39 -21.00 -5.93
CA LEU A 243 12.42 -19.97 -5.79
C LEU A 243 11.90 -18.59 -6.19
N ALA A 244 11.18 -18.48 -7.29
CA ALA A 244 10.58 -17.21 -7.73
C ALA A 244 9.57 -16.68 -6.70
N SER A 245 8.74 -17.56 -6.14
CA SER A 245 7.75 -17.21 -5.12
C SER A 245 8.42 -16.75 -3.82
N LEU A 246 9.49 -17.43 -3.38
CA LEU A 246 10.28 -17.02 -2.22
C LEU A 246 11.01 -15.70 -2.44
N ALA A 247 11.52 -15.44 -3.65
CA ALA A 247 12.15 -14.17 -4.00
C ALA A 247 11.14 -13.01 -3.94
N LEU A 248 9.94 -13.19 -4.51
CA LEU A 248 8.86 -12.20 -4.43
C LEU A 248 8.39 -11.96 -3.01
N PHE A 249 8.28 -13.03 -2.21
CA PHE A 249 8.00 -12.94 -0.79
C PHE A 249 9.05 -12.09 -0.06
N GLY A 250 10.34 -12.36 -0.27
CA GLY A 250 11.42 -11.57 0.33
C GLY A 250 11.35 -10.11 -0.10
N LEU A 251 11.14 -9.83 -1.39
CA LEU A 251 10.97 -8.48 -1.90
C LEU A 251 9.75 -7.78 -1.29
N ALA A 252 8.63 -8.48 -1.12
CA ALA A 252 7.41 -7.90 -0.54
C ALA A 252 7.60 -7.50 0.92
N ILE A 253 8.40 -8.24 1.70
CA ILE A 253 8.71 -7.91 3.10
C ILE A 253 9.69 -6.73 3.17
N PHE A 254 10.81 -6.81 2.44
CA PHE A 254 11.89 -5.83 2.60
C PHE A 254 11.72 -4.57 1.75
N GLY A 255 11.07 -4.68 0.58
CA GLY A 255 10.88 -3.61 -0.39
C GLY A 255 10.19 -2.37 0.19
N PRO A 256 9.00 -2.51 0.83
CA PRO A 256 8.32 -1.39 1.49
C PRO A 256 9.18 -0.71 2.57
N GLY A 257 9.97 -1.48 3.32
CA GLY A 257 10.90 -0.95 4.32
C GLY A 257 11.92 0.00 3.68
N ILE A 258 12.61 -0.46 2.64
CA ILE A 258 13.59 0.32 1.85
C ILE A 258 12.96 1.58 1.27
N ALA A 259 11.77 1.45 0.69
CA ALA A 259 11.03 2.55 0.10
C ALA A 259 10.77 3.70 1.08
N SER A 260 10.35 3.36 2.31
CA SER A 260 10.06 4.33 3.35
C SER A 260 11.31 4.99 3.95
N GLY A 261 12.44 4.27 3.98
CA GLY A 261 13.71 4.79 4.48
C GLY A 261 14.27 5.93 3.63
N LEU A 262 14.00 5.93 2.31
CA LEU A 262 14.46 6.97 1.39
C LEU A 262 13.81 8.34 1.65
N VAL A 263 12.56 8.36 2.12
CA VAL A 263 11.82 9.60 2.42
C VAL A 263 12.05 10.07 3.85
N ALA A 264 12.26 9.14 4.79
CA ALA A 264 12.46 9.49 6.19
C ALA A 264 13.80 10.19 6.49
N GLY A 265 14.75 10.20 5.54
CA GLY A 265 16.05 10.89 5.68
C GLY A 265 16.94 10.35 6.81
N ALA A 266 16.53 9.28 7.48
CA ALA A 266 17.27 8.62 8.55
C ALA A 266 18.03 7.41 7.98
N PRO A 267 19.25 7.10 8.47
CA PRO A 267 19.91 5.84 8.15
C PRO A 267 18.98 4.69 8.50
N GLN A 268 18.70 3.80 7.54
CA GLN A 268 17.99 2.55 7.82
C GLN A 268 18.85 1.69 8.74
N LEU A 269 18.76 1.93 10.05
CA LEU A 269 19.16 0.96 11.07
C LEU A 269 17.97 0.04 11.33
N GLY A 270 17.53 -0.64 10.28
CA GLY A 270 16.90 -1.94 10.41
C GLY A 270 18.02 -2.97 10.46
N ALA A 271 18.57 -3.19 11.66
CA ALA A 271 19.22 -4.46 11.95
C ALA A 271 18.15 -5.57 11.80
N GLY A 272 18.58 -6.74 11.34
CA GLY A 272 17.71 -7.91 11.13
C GLY A 272 16.97 -8.41 12.36
#